data_AF-A0A6V8N8D0-F1
#
_entry.id   AF-A0A6V8N8D0-F1
#
_cell.length_a   1.000
_cell.length_b   1.000
_cell.length_c   1.000
_cell.angle_alpha   90.00
_cell.angle_beta   90.00
_cell.angle_gamma   90.00
#
_symmetry.space_group_name_H-M   'P 1'
#
loop_
_entity.id
_entity.type
_entity.pdbx_description
1 polymer ?
#
loop_
_entity_poly.entity_id
_entity_poly.type
_entity_poly.pdbx_seq_one_letter_code
_entity_poly.pdbx_strand_id
1 'polypeptide(L)'
;MTRLIAVIAMLMLMSCAPKKDEPPANRADHQPPSASEVFRLRSECAKLGELIMRDNKIGADLSQDVVTHYDSRTNRCYAELTVQDPASDGEFITSYLYDAQTKEQLAFATKNWEKKSGWVEHGPVGYDAANIYIANMMDDPDHFAQLR
;
A
#
# COMPACT_ATOMS: atom_id res chain seq x y z
N MET A 1 -35.24 72.55 8.40
CA MET A 1 -34.53 71.54 9.21
C MET A 1 -33.93 70.52 8.25
N THR A 2 -32.64 70.36 8.34
CA THR A 2 -31.70 69.85 7.34
C THR A 2 -31.42 68.36 7.54
N ARG A 3 -30.92 67.69 6.49
CA ARG A 3 -30.30 66.34 6.42
C ARG A 3 -31.32 65.18 6.20
N LEU A 4 -31.17 64.24 5.28
CA LEU A 4 -30.04 63.76 4.48
C LEU A 4 -30.51 63.42 3.05
N ILE A 5 -29.81 63.99 2.08
CA ILE A 5 -29.72 63.53 0.69
C ILE A 5 -28.49 62.61 0.60
N ALA A 6 -28.55 61.63 -0.30
CA ALA A 6 -27.44 60.82 -0.82
C ALA A 6 -26.90 59.68 0.06
N VAL A 7 -27.34 58.46 -0.23
CA VAL A 7 -26.40 57.34 -0.43
C VAL A 7 -26.81 56.61 -1.71
N ILE A 8 -26.54 57.29 -2.82
CA ILE A 8 -26.45 56.72 -4.15
C ILE A 8 -25.23 55.81 -4.19
N ALA A 9 -25.42 54.61 -4.73
CA ALA A 9 -24.45 53.81 -5.48
C ALA A 9 -22.96 54.04 -5.16
N MET A 10 -22.40 53.29 -4.21
CA MET A 10 -20.94 53.13 -4.14
C MET A 10 -20.50 51.92 -3.30
N LEU A 11 -20.92 50.70 -3.67
CA LEU A 11 -20.35 49.45 -3.13
C LEU A 11 -20.14 48.40 -4.24
N MET A 12 -19.66 48.84 -5.40
CA MET A 12 -19.10 47.98 -6.45
C MET A 12 -17.69 48.43 -6.82
N LEU A 13 -16.77 48.48 -5.86
CA LEU A 13 -15.35 48.57 -6.18
C LEU A 13 -14.55 47.70 -5.22
N MET A 14 -13.66 46.91 -5.84
CA MET A 14 -12.50 46.24 -5.26
C MET A 14 -12.75 44.95 -4.47
N SER A 15 -12.80 43.84 -5.20
CA SER A 15 -12.10 42.63 -4.73
C SER A 15 -11.59 41.79 -5.91
N CYS A 16 -10.79 42.41 -6.78
CA CYS A 16 -9.76 41.65 -7.48
C CYS A 16 -8.62 41.44 -6.49
N ALA A 17 -8.72 40.40 -5.67
CA ALA A 17 -7.55 39.89 -4.99
C ALA A 17 -6.57 39.42 -6.08
N PRO A 18 -5.31 39.90 -6.09
CA PRO A 18 -4.31 39.28 -6.94
C PRO A 18 -4.23 37.81 -6.53
N LYS A 19 -4.42 36.90 -7.48
CA LYS A 19 -4.02 35.51 -7.30
C LYS A 19 -2.54 35.57 -6.95
N LYS A 20 -2.19 35.31 -5.68
CA LYS A 20 -0.82 34.98 -5.33
C LYS A 20 -0.47 33.81 -6.22
N ASP A 21 0.48 34.02 -7.13
CA ASP A 21 1.13 32.93 -7.83
C ASP A 21 1.60 31.97 -6.76
N GLU A 22 0.87 30.86 -6.65
CA GLU A 22 1.29 29.70 -5.88
C GLU A 22 2.64 29.32 -6.48
N PRO A 23 3.73 29.22 -5.68
CA PRO A 23 5.01 28.81 -6.22
C PRO A 23 4.79 27.53 -7.00
N PRO A 24 5.35 27.37 -8.21
CA PRO A 24 5.22 26.13 -8.94
C PRO A 24 5.57 25.02 -7.97
N ALA A 25 4.59 24.13 -7.71
CA ALA A 25 4.78 22.97 -6.87
C ALA A 25 6.10 22.37 -7.32
N ASN A 26 7.08 22.40 -6.41
CA ASN A 26 8.39 21.83 -6.64
C ASN A 26 8.13 20.36 -6.96
N ARG A 27 7.99 20.06 -8.25
CA ARG A 27 8.13 18.72 -8.77
C ARG A 27 9.57 18.43 -8.48
N ALA A 28 9.83 17.92 -7.26
CA ALA A 28 11.06 17.25 -6.96
C ALA A 28 11.22 16.29 -8.13
N ASP A 29 12.22 16.56 -8.98
CA ASP A 29 12.59 15.63 -10.02
C ASP A 29 12.85 14.33 -9.28
N HIS A 30 11.89 13.40 -9.35
CA HIS A 30 12.02 12.08 -8.77
C HIS A 30 13.00 11.36 -9.67
N GLN A 31 14.28 11.67 -9.48
CA GLN A 31 15.36 10.91 -10.04
C GLN A 31 15.12 9.47 -9.60
N PRO A 32 14.94 8.53 -10.54
CA PRO A 32 14.76 7.14 -10.19
C PRO A 32 15.91 6.68 -9.29
N PRO A 33 15.65 5.84 -8.28
CA PRO A 33 16.73 5.36 -7.42
C PRO A 33 17.77 4.64 -8.28
N SER A 34 19.03 4.88 -7.96
CA SER A 34 20.14 4.12 -8.54
C SER A 34 19.99 2.63 -8.25
N ALA A 35 20.65 1.78 -9.05
CA ALA A 35 20.62 0.34 -8.83
C ALA A 35 21.05 -0.05 -7.40
N SER A 36 22.04 0.65 -6.84
CA SER A 36 22.50 0.44 -5.46
C SER A 36 21.44 0.85 -4.43
N GLU A 37 20.67 1.91 -4.69
CA GLU A 37 19.56 2.31 -3.84
C GLU A 37 18.41 1.30 -3.91
N VAL A 38 18.04 0.83 -5.11
CA VAL A 38 17.03 -0.22 -5.27
C VAL A 38 17.46 -1.50 -4.55
N PHE A 39 18.72 -1.91 -4.68
CA PHE A 39 19.23 -3.08 -3.97
C PHE A 39 19.15 -2.92 -2.45
N ARG A 40 19.53 -1.75 -1.92
CA ARG A 40 19.43 -1.46 -0.49
C ARG A 40 17.97 -1.49 -0.02
N LEU A 41 17.06 -0.86 -0.76
CA LEU A 41 15.63 -0.79 -0.42
C LEU A 41 14.96 -2.17 -0.46
N ARG A 42 15.28 -3.00 -1.46
CA ARG A 42 14.86 -4.41 -1.51
C ARG A 42 15.40 -5.21 -0.31
N SER A 43 16.65 -4.99 0.06
CA SER A 43 17.26 -5.65 1.22
C SER A 43 16.64 -5.20 2.55
N GLU A 44 16.30 -3.92 2.69
CA GLU A 44 15.56 -3.39 3.84
C GLU A 44 14.13 -3.93 3.90
N CYS A 45 13.47 -4.04 2.74
CA CYS A 45 12.15 -4.63 2.62
C CYS A 45 12.11 -6.09 3.09
N ALA A 46 13.10 -6.90 2.69
CA ALA A 46 13.24 -8.28 3.16
C ALA A 46 13.36 -8.36 4.70
N LYS A 47 14.13 -7.47 5.32
CA LYS A 47 14.27 -7.41 6.78
C LYS A 47 12.95 -7.05 7.48
N LEU A 48 12.14 -6.18 6.87
CA LEU A 48 10.80 -5.85 7.39
C LEU A 48 9.86 -7.05 7.31
N GLY A 49 9.91 -7.83 6.21
CA GLY A 49 9.17 -9.09 6.11
C GLY A 49 9.56 -10.10 7.18
N GLU A 50 10.87 -10.28 7.45
CA GLU A 50 11.33 -11.14 8.53
C GLU A 50 10.80 -10.71 9.91
N LEU A 51 10.70 -9.40 10.15
CA LEU A 51 10.11 -8.88 11.39
C LEU A 51 8.64 -9.25 11.52
N ILE A 52 7.86 -9.15 10.43
CA ILE A 52 6.45 -9.56 10.41
C ILE A 52 6.32 -11.06 10.73
N MET A 53 7.12 -11.90 10.07
CA MET A 53 7.10 -13.34 10.30
C MET A 53 7.49 -13.70 11.75
N ARG A 54 8.51 -13.04 12.31
CA ARG A 54 8.92 -13.26 13.72
C ARG A 54 7.87 -12.80 14.72
N ASP A 55 7.19 -11.68 14.43
CA ASP A 55 6.15 -11.12 15.31
C ASP A 55 4.84 -11.94 15.22
N ASN A 56 4.62 -12.66 14.11
CA ASN A 56 3.46 -13.52 13.93
C ASN A 56 3.59 -14.82 14.73
N LYS A 57 2.65 -15.03 15.66
CA LYS A 57 2.60 -16.22 16.51
C LYS A 57 1.65 -17.26 15.89
N ILE A 58 2.19 -18.41 15.52
CA ILE A 58 1.44 -19.55 14.98
C ILE A 58 1.42 -20.72 15.97
N GLY A 59 0.50 -21.67 15.75
CA GLY A 59 0.45 -22.93 16.51
C GLY A 59 1.67 -23.81 16.22
N ALA A 60 2.02 -24.70 17.16
CA ALA A 60 3.24 -25.52 17.08
C ALA A 60 3.33 -26.42 15.83
N ASP A 61 2.18 -26.81 15.29
CA ASP A 61 2.09 -27.71 14.12
C ASP A 61 1.97 -26.94 12.79
N LEU A 62 1.96 -25.61 12.81
CA LEU A 62 1.89 -24.78 11.61
C LEU A 62 3.30 -24.37 11.16
N SER A 63 3.44 -24.19 9.85
CA SER A 63 4.60 -23.53 9.25
C SER A 63 4.20 -22.16 8.73
N GLN A 64 5.19 -21.28 8.64
CA GLN A 64 5.02 -19.97 8.01
C GLN A 64 6.24 -19.60 7.19
N ASP A 65 6.01 -18.86 6.12
CA ASP A 65 7.03 -18.27 5.25
C ASP A 65 6.62 -16.85 4.88
N VAL A 66 7.62 -16.03 4.53
CA VAL A 66 7.39 -14.65 4.10
C VAL A 66 8.14 -14.37 2.81
N VAL A 67 7.44 -13.76 1.86
CA VAL A 67 8.01 -13.21 0.62
C VAL A 67 7.78 -11.71 0.64
N THR A 68 8.77 -10.94 0.19
CA THR A 68 8.68 -9.47 0.19
C THR A 68 8.86 -8.90 -1.20
N HIS A 69 8.09 -7.86 -1.51
CA HIS A 69 8.21 -7.09 -2.75
C HIS A 69 8.38 -5.61 -2.43
N TYR A 70 9.43 -4.98 -2.97
CA TYR A 70 9.61 -3.53 -2.92
C TYR A 70 9.19 -2.93 -4.27
N ASP A 71 8.13 -2.12 -4.25
CA ASP A 71 7.64 -1.38 -5.40
C ASP A 71 8.35 -0.02 -5.49
N SER A 72 9.20 0.12 -6.51
CA SER A 72 9.99 1.31 -6.78
C SER A 72 9.14 2.54 -7.15
N ARG A 73 7.94 2.32 -7.70
CA ARG A 73 7.04 3.38 -8.18
C ARG A 73 6.33 4.09 -7.05
N THR A 74 5.92 3.32 -6.04
CA THR A 74 5.20 3.84 -4.86
C THR A 74 6.11 3.98 -3.65
N ASN A 75 7.36 3.50 -3.72
CA ASN A 75 8.30 3.44 -2.60
C ASN A 75 7.71 2.68 -1.40
N ARG A 76 6.96 1.61 -1.69
CA ARG A 76 6.31 0.75 -0.70
C ARG A 76 6.96 -0.62 -0.65
N CYS A 77 6.98 -1.20 0.54
CA CYS A 77 7.40 -2.58 0.75
C CYS A 77 6.19 -3.38 1.19
N TYR A 78 5.86 -4.40 0.41
CA TYR A 78 4.80 -5.35 0.70
C TYR A 78 5.42 -6.68 1.17
N ALA A 79 4.75 -7.33 2.11
CA ALA A 79 5.11 -8.65 2.58
C ALA A 79 3.90 -9.57 2.52
N GLU A 80 4.03 -10.67 1.79
CA GLU A 80 3.10 -11.78 1.84
C GLU A 80 3.61 -12.78 2.87
N LEU A 81 2.82 -12.98 3.92
CA LEU A 81 3.05 -14.00 4.93
C LEU A 81 2.08 -15.15 4.69
N THR A 82 2.62 -16.33 4.42
CA THR A 82 1.84 -17.57 4.27
C THR A 82 1.94 -18.38 5.55
N VAL A 83 0.81 -18.88 6.03
CA VAL A 83 0.72 -19.81 7.15
C VAL A 83 -0.03 -21.05 6.67
N GLN A 84 0.55 -22.23 6.89
CA GLN A 84 -0.03 -23.48 6.42
C GLN A 84 0.22 -24.63 7.39
N ASP A 85 -0.67 -25.63 7.34
CA ASP A 85 -0.48 -26.91 8.01
C ASP A 85 0.19 -27.88 7.03
N PRO A 86 1.48 -28.24 7.24
CA PRO A 86 2.19 -29.13 6.34
C PRO A 86 1.62 -30.57 6.33
N ALA A 87 0.82 -30.96 7.33
CA ALA A 87 0.15 -32.26 7.37
C ALA A 87 -1.19 -32.28 6.62
N SER A 88 -1.72 -31.10 6.25
CA SER A 88 -3.05 -30.96 5.65
C SER A 88 -3.08 -31.09 4.11
N ASP A 89 -1.95 -31.36 3.46
CA ASP A 89 -1.85 -31.44 1.98
C ASP A 89 -2.49 -30.23 1.25
N GLY A 90 -2.32 -29.03 1.82
CA GLY A 90 -2.86 -27.78 1.28
C GLY A 90 -4.35 -27.53 1.58
N GLU A 91 -4.94 -28.28 2.51
CA GLU A 91 -6.30 -28.03 3.00
C GLU A 91 -6.36 -26.84 3.96
N PHE A 92 -5.29 -26.56 4.72
CA PHE A 92 -5.16 -25.35 5.52
C PHE A 92 -4.02 -24.46 5.00
N ILE A 93 -4.39 -23.30 4.45
CA ILE A 93 -3.47 -22.24 4.05
C ILE A 93 -4.12 -20.88 4.27
N THR A 94 -3.36 -19.94 4.80
CA THR A 94 -3.75 -18.54 4.91
C THR A 94 -2.62 -17.64 4.45
N SER A 95 -2.89 -16.83 3.43
CA SER A 95 -2.00 -15.76 2.99
C SER A 95 -2.47 -14.43 3.57
N TYR A 96 -1.54 -13.66 4.11
CA TYR A 96 -1.75 -12.31 4.59
C TYR A 96 -0.88 -11.36 3.77
N LEU A 97 -1.44 -10.25 3.32
CA LEU A 97 -0.66 -9.17 2.74
C LEU A 97 -0.54 -8.04 3.74
N TYR A 98 0.69 -7.62 3.97
CA TYR A 98 1.02 -6.48 4.80
C TYR A 98 1.70 -5.40 3.98
N ASP A 99 1.41 -4.16 4.36
CA ASP A 99 2.36 -3.09 4.18
C ASP A 99 3.46 -3.23 5.23
N ALA A 100 4.65 -3.64 4.81
CA ALA A 100 5.69 -4.02 5.74
C ALA A 100 6.37 -2.82 6.44
N GLN A 101 6.23 -1.61 5.88
CA GLN A 101 6.74 -0.39 6.50
C GLN A 101 5.88 0.03 7.69
N THR A 102 4.57 -0.12 7.58
CA THR A 102 3.59 0.30 8.60
C THR A 102 3.08 -0.84 9.47
N LYS A 103 3.33 -2.09 9.05
CA LYS A 103 2.75 -3.33 9.61
C LYS A 103 1.22 -3.41 9.46
N GLU A 104 0.63 -2.60 8.59
CA GLU A 104 -0.80 -2.64 8.32
C GLU A 104 -1.15 -3.87 7.47
N GLN A 105 -2.17 -4.62 7.88
CA GLN A 105 -2.69 -5.73 7.08
C GLN A 105 -3.65 -5.19 6.02
N LEU A 106 -3.29 -5.38 4.76
CA LEU A 106 -4.06 -4.87 3.61
C LEU A 106 -5.05 -5.93 3.10
N ALA A 107 -4.69 -7.21 3.19
CA ALA A 107 -5.56 -8.30 2.76
C ALA A 107 -5.29 -9.60 3.51
N PHE A 108 -6.25 -10.53 3.44
CA PHE A 108 -5.99 -11.95 3.70
C PHE A 108 -6.87 -12.84 2.83
N ALA A 109 -6.37 -14.04 2.55
CA ALA A 109 -7.12 -15.12 1.93
C ALA A 109 -6.87 -16.41 2.73
N THR A 110 -7.93 -17.08 3.16
CA THR A 110 -7.82 -18.32 3.93
C THR A 110 -8.64 -19.44 3.29
N LYS A 111 -8.03 -20.61 3.19
CA LYS A 111 -8.65 -21.88 2.87
C LYS A 111 -8.43 -22.80 4.06
N ASN A 112 -9.52 -23.33 4.60
CA ASN A 112 -9.55 -24.27 5.70
C ASN A 112 -10.52 -25.39 5.34
N TRP A 113 -9.99 -26.46 4.74
CA TRP A 113 -10.73 -27.52 4.08
C TRP A 113 -11.67 -26.92 3.02
N GLU A 114 -12.98 -27.14 3.16
CA GLU A 114 -14.02 -26.61 2.27
C GLU A 114 -14.37 -25.13 2.53
N LYS A 115 -13.90 -24.56 3.65
CA LYS A 115 -14.21 -23.17 4.00
C LYS A 115 -13.18 -22.24 3.38
N LYS A 116 -13.68 -21.28 2.62
CA LYS A 116 -12.89 -20.24 1.96
C LYS A 116 -13.40 -18.86 2.36
N SER A 117 -12.50 -17.97 2.71
CA SER A 117 -12.84 -16.55 2.91
C SER A 117 -11.67 -15.65 2.53
N GLY A 118 -11.98 -14.37 2.34
CA GLY A 118 -10.98 -13.37 2.03
C GLY A 118 -11.51 -11.96 2.24
N TRP A 119 -10.59 -11.06 2.48
CA TRP A 119 -10.83 -9.67 2.85
C TRP A 119 -9.72 -8.79 2.25
N VAL A 120 -10.08 -7.57 1.86
CA VAL A 120 -9.17 -6.51 1.39
C VAL A 120 -9.67 -5.20 1.99
N GLU A 121 -8.78 -4.35 2.52
CA GLU A 121 -8.86 -2.98 3.13
C GLU A 121 -10.23 -2.39 3.54
N HIS A 122 -11.31 -2.68 2.83
CA HIS A 122 -12.66 -2.15 3.01
C HIS A 122 -13.77 -3.22 3.10
N GLY A 123 -13.45 -4.50 3.13
CA GLY A 123 -14.47 -5.52 3.40
C GLY A 123 -14.18 -6.93 2.87
N PRO A 124 -15.12 -7.86 3.14
CA PRO A 124 -15.04 -9.22 2.62
C PRO A 124 -15.21 -9.24 1.10
N VAL A 125 -14.29 -9.92 0.41
CA VAL A 125 -14.32 -10.08 -1.07
C VAL A 125 -14.33 -11.55 -1.50
N GLY A 126 -14.13 -12.47 -0.57
CA GLY A 126 -13.98 -13.91 -0.85
C GLY A 126 -12.52 -14.29 -1.14
N TYR A 127 -12.25 -15.60 -1.11
CA TYR A 127 -10.89 -16.14 -1.19
C TYR A 127 -10.18 -15.83 -2.51
N ASP A 128 -10.84 -16.07 -3.64
CA ASP A 128 -10.21 -15.90 -4.96
C ASP A 128 -9.90 -14.42 -5.25
N ALA A 129 -10.83 -13.51 -4.94
CA ALA A 129 -10.63 -12.07 -5.12
C ALA A 129 -9.52 -11.52 -4.22
N ALA A 130 -9.44 -11.99 -2.97
CA ALA A 130 -8.36 -11.62 -2.07
C ALA A 130 -7.00 -12.12 -2.59
N ASN A 131 -6.89 -13.38 -3.04
CA ASN A 131 -5.64 -13.90 -3.62
C ASN A 131 -5.21 -13.13 -4.88
N ILE A 132 -6.15 -12.74 -5.75
CA ILE A 132 -5.84 -11.90 -6.92
C ILE A 132 -5.28 -10.55 -6.46
N TYR A 133 -5.87 -9.94 -5.44
CA TYR A 133 -5.37 -8.69 -4.88
C TYR A 133 -3.95 -8.86 -4.30
N ILE A 134 -3.71 -9.91 -3.50
CA ILE A 134 -2.39 -10.22 -2.94
C ILE A 134 -1.36 -10.39 -4.07
N ALA A 135 -1.67 -11.22 -5.07
CA ALA A 135 -0.78 -11.46 -6.20
C ALA A 135 -0.44 -10.17 -6.97
N ASN A 136 -1.43 -9.30 -7.21
CA ASN A 136 -1.20 -8.03 -7.90
C ASN A 136 -0.29 -7.07 -7.12
N MET A 137 -0.34 -7.09 -5.78
CA MET A 137 0.49 -6.25 -4.93
C MET A 137 1.91 -6.80 -4.76
N MET A 138 2.08 -8.11 -4.96
CA MET A 138 3.37 -8.81 -4.87
C MET A 138 4.09 -8.97 -6.21
N ASP A 139 3.43 -8.64 -7.32
CA ASP A 139 4.01 -8.71 -8.66
C ASP A 139 5.06 -7.62 -8.89
N ASP A 140 6.20 -7.97 -9.50
CA ASP A 140 7.27 -7.02 -9.85
C ASP A 140 7.12 -6.58 -11.32
N PRO A 141 6.52 -5.41 -11.61
CA PRO A 141 6.39 -4.92 -12.98
C PRO A 141 7.75 -4.63 -13.63
N ASP A 142 8.81 -4.43 -12.84
CA ASP A 142 10.15 -4.11 -13.33
C ASP A 142 10.94 -5.37 -13.75
N HIS A 143 10.48 -6.58 -13.38
CA HIS A 143 11.14 -7.84 -13.73
C HIS A 143 11.28 -8.02 -15.25
N PHE A 144 10.29 -7.57 -16.03
CA PHE A 144 10.31 -7.66 -17.49
C PHE A 144 11.00 -6.49 -18.19
N ALA A 145 11.13 -5.34 -17.52
CA ALA A 145 11.79 -4.16 -18.08
C ALA A 145 13.33 -4.29 -18.10
N GLN A 146 13.89 -5.11 -17.22
CA GLN A 146 15.33 -5.34 -17.10
C GLN A 146 15.87 -6.45 -18.03
N LEU A 147 14.99 -7.14 -18.76
CA LEU A 147 15.34 -8.21 -19.70
C LEU A 147 15.38 -7.75 -21.17
N ARG A 148 15.34 -6.44 -21.43
CA ARG A 148 15.41 -5.85 -22.78
C ARG A 148 16.68 -5.03 -22.98
#